data_AF-A0A944Y4X8-F1
#
_entry.id   AF-A0A944Y4X8-F1
#
_cell.length_a   1.000
_cell.length_b   1.000
_cell.length_c   1.000
_cell.angle_alpha   90.00
_cell.angle_beta   90.00
_cell.angle_gamma   90.00
#
_symmetry.space_group_name_H-M   'P 1'
#
loop_
_entity.id
_entity.type
_entity.pdbx_description
1 polymer ?
#
loop_
_entity_poly.entity_id
_entity_poly.type
_entity_poly.pdbx_seq_one_letter_code
_entity_poly.pdbx_strand_id
1 'polypeptide(L)'
;MGRSNLIIYSLLLGAFTVSSCGTNYKKPESFKDKMNRYSSRGITSNNVPEINVLPSIGKDTFLRSRGPASTKKKKLGNYFLNQSNKRLYFLSLYQQYTELKKYHQSEVAPEINICPSFHSSLVGHREKYGTPKASKNPLVVGFPEGPQSINTEVLALYPELSLPLSVETQHPTVADIIKGKITNKDGRTSAQILEKGLEVHLGKTYQELNELCEHGTSDNYYIYENLIVYIKRHKDFVASGKSMKTLLKTTLFSNMALINSLGSSKGRGPASNGNSKFRYDEAIQKRLGVPWASSYFHEIKKKRKQ
;
A
#
# COMPACT_ATOMS: atom_id res chain seq x y z
N MET A 1 46.62 -48.64 -47.57
CA MET A 1 45.56 -48.52 -46.54
C MET A 1 45.66 -47.13 -45.93
N GLY A 2 44.68 -46.24 -46.09
CA GLY A 2 44.78 -44.90 -45.46
C GLY A 2 43.90 -43.77 -46.01
N ARG A 3 43.13 -43.97 -47.09
CA ARG A 3 42.26 -42.91 -47.65
C ARG A 3 40.77 -43.07 -47.36
N SER A 4 40.31 -44.28 -47.02
CA SER A 4 38.88 -44.55 -46.79
C SER A 4 38.37 -44.11 -45.40
N ASN A 5 39.27 -43.97 -44.41
CA ASN A 5 38.87 -43.60 -43.04
C ASN A 5 38.66 -42.09 -42.88
N LEU A 6 39.30 -41.24 -43.70
CA LEU A 6 39.21 -39.78 -43.54
C LEU A 6 37.83 -39.23 -43.93
N ILE A 7 37.19 -39.85 -44.93
CA ILE A 7 35.87 -39.41 -45.44
C ILE A 7 34.76 -39.70 -44.41
N ILE A 8 34.87 -40.82 -43.69
CA ILE A 8 33.90 -41.23 -42.67
C ILE A 8 33.95 -40.26 -41.48
N TYR A 9 35.13 -39.83 -41.04
CA TYR A 9 35.25 -38.84 -39.95
C TYR A 9 34.75 -37.45 -40.34
N SER A 10 34.91 -37.02 -41.60
CA SER A 10 34.36 -35.74 -42.06
C SER A 10 32.83 -35.71 -42.14
N LEU A 11 32.19 -36.85 -42.46
CA LEU A 11 30.72 -36.95 -42.48
C LEU A 11 30.11 -37.03 -41.08
N LEU A 12 30.80 -37.66 -40.12
CA LEU A 12 30.36 -37.73 -38.72
C LEU A 12 30.48 -36.39 -37.99
N LEU A 13 31.48 -35.56 -38.30
CA LEU A 13 31.62 -34.22 -37.69
C LEU A 13 30.55 -33.23 -38.20
N GLY A 14 30.10 -33.36 -39.45
CA GLY A 14 29.03 -32.53 -40.01
C GLY A 14 27.65 -32.81 -39.41
N ALA A 15 27.38 -34.05 -38.98
CA ALA A 15 26.09 -34.42 -38.38
C ALA A 15 25.91 -33.90 -36.93
N PHE A 16 27.01 -33.60 -36.22
CA PHE A 16 26.95 -33.09 -34.84
C PHE A 16 26.75 -31.57 -34.74
N THR A 17 27.01 -30.80 -35.79
CA THR A 17 26.86 -29.33 -35.75
C THR A 17 25.44 -28.86 -36.08
N VAL A 18 24.63 -29.68 -36.77
CA VAL A 18 23.23 -29.33 -37.11
C VAL A 18 22.24 -29.71 -36.00
N SER A 19 22.61 -30.62 -35.09
CA SER A 19 21.77 -31.05 -33.96
C SER A 19 21.90 -30.16 -32.71
N SER A 20 22.88 -29.25 -32.65
CA SER A 20 23.06 -28.34 -31.49
C SER A 20 22.17 -27.09 -31.51
N CYS A 21 21.45 -26.80 -32.59
CA CYS A 21 20.52 -25.67 -32.66
C CYS A 21 19.05 -26.05 -32.39
N GLY A 22 18.74 -27.35 -32.19
CA GLY A 22 17.37 -27.85 -32.00
C GLY A 22 16.93 -28.05 -30.54
N THR A 23 17.85 -28.02 -29.57
CA THR A 23 17.56 -28.43 -28.19
C THR A 23 17.06 -27.31 -27.26
N ASN A 24 17.04 -26.05 -27.72
CA ASN A 24 16.52 -24.90 -26.97
C ASN A 24 15.18 -24.38 -27.48
N TYR A 25 14.39 -25.22 -28.17
CA TYR A 25 13.01 -24.88 -28.46
C TYR A 25 12.19 -24.95 -27.18
N LYS A 26 12.08 -23.82 -26.46
CA LYS A 26 11.08 -23.64 -25.41
C LYS A 26 9.72 -23.80 -26.08
N LYS A 27 9.05 -24.93 -25.81
CA LYS A 27 7.69 -25.19 -26.28
C LYS A 27 6.84 -23.95 -26.04
N PRO A 28 6.15 -23.41 -27.06
CA PRO A 28 5.26 -22.28 -26.86
C PRO A 28 4.26 -22.67 -25.79
N GLU A 29 4.21 -21.87 -24.74
CA GLU A 29 3.30 -22.05 -23.64
C GLU A 29 1.87 -22.23 -24.16
N SER A 30 1.17 -23.24 -23.65
CA SER A 30 -0.18 -23.53 -24.13
C SER A 30 -1.12 -22.36 -23.80
N PHE A 31 -2.19 -22.20 -24.59
CA PHE A 31 -3.22 -21.22 -24.28
C PHE A 31 -3.77 -21.43 -22.85
N LYS A 32 -3.87 -22.69 -22.42
CA LYS A 32 -4.27 -23.05 -21.06
C LYS A 32 -3.27 -22.55 -20.01
N ASP A 33 -1.97 -22.69 -20.24
CA ASP A 33 -0.93 -22.20 -19.32
C ASP A 33 -0.90 -20.66 -19.28
N LYS A 34 -1.10 -19.99 -20.43
CA LYS A 34 -1.32 -18.53 -20.47
C LYS A 34 -2.57 -18.13 -19.70
N MET A 35 -3.68 -18.83 -19.88
CA MET A 35 -4.94 -18.57 -19.19
C MET A 35 -4.86 -18.89 -17.69
N ASN A 36 -4.05 -19.86 -17.27
CA ASN A 36 -3.78 -20.17 -15.86
C ASN A 36 -2.95 -19.06 -15.17
N ARG A 37 -2.28 -18.18 -15.92
CA ARG A 37 -1.73 -16.93 -15.34
C ARG A 37 -2.82 -15.90 -15.05
N TYR A 38 -3.95 -15.98 -15.77
CA TYR A 38 -5.09 -15.08 -15.65
C TYR A 38 -6.25 -15.67 -14.85
N SER A 39 -6.21 -16.95 -14.47
CA SER A 39 -7.10 -17.46 -13.43
C SER A 39 -6.74 -16.74 -12.15
N SER A 40 -7.67 -15.95 -11.60
CA SER A 40 -7.47 -15.24 -10.34
C SER A 40 -7.00 -16.26 -9.30
N ARG A 41 -5.69 -16.25 -9.00
CA ARG A 41 -5.20 -16.79 -7.74
C ARG A 41 -6.06 -16.09 -6.70
N GLY A 42 -6.82 -16.87 -5.93
CA GLY A 42 -8.08 -16.45 -5.32
C GLY A 42 -8.11 -15.02 -4.78
N ILE A 43 -9.28 -14.41 -4.92
CA ILE A 43 -9.77 -13.09 -4.48
C ILE A 43 -9.42 -12.71 -3.01
N THR A 44 -8.62 -13.51 -2.30
CA THR A 44 -8.42 -13.46 -0.85
C THR A 44 -7.09 -12.87 -0.37
N SER A 45 -6.10 -12.55 -1.23
CA SER A 45 -4.76 -12.20 -0.71
C SER A 45 -4.60 -10.76 -0.20
N ASN A 46 -5.39 -9.80 -0.69
CA ASN A 46 -5.18 -8.37 -0.41
C ASN A 46 -6.34 -7.70 0.35
N ASN A 47 -6.88 -8.40 1.35
CA ASN A 47 -7.93 -7.87 2.22
C ASN A 47 -7.45 -6.62 2.99
N VAL A 48 -8.20 -5.53 2.85
CA VAL A 48 -7.96 -4.26 3.56
C VAL A 48 -8.45 -4.38 5.02
N PRO A 49 -7.71 -3.85 6.02
CA PRO A 49 -8.15 -3.83 7.40
C PRO A 49 -9.49 -3.09 7.61
N GLU A 50 -10.33 -3.60 8.50
CA GLU A 50 -11.61 -2.96 8.83
C GLU A 50 -11.41 -1.83 9.84
N ILE A 51 -11.15 -0.61 9.34
CA ILE A 51 -10.93 0.56 10.19
C ILE A 51 -12.26 1.17 10.65
N ASN A 52 -12.37 1.38 11.96
CA ASN A 52 -13.50 2.05 12.58
C ASN A 52 -13.50 3.56 12.29
N VAL A 53 -14.70 4.12 12.13
CA VAL A 53 -14.90 5.55 11.91
C VAL A 53 -15.46 6.18 13.15
N LEU A 54 -14.94 7.35 13.53
CA LEU A 54 -15.45 8.07 14.69
C LEU A 54 -16.83 8.66 14.35
N PRO A 55 -17.91 8.24 15.02
CA PRO A 55 -19.27 8.65 14.67
C PRO A 55 -19.53 10.14 14.94
N SER A 56 -18.78 10.75 15.85
CA SER A 56 -18.93 12.14 16.30
C SER A 56 -18.23 13.18 15.43
N ILE A 57 -17.60 12.81 14.31
CA ILE A 57 -17.06 13.79 13.36
C ILE A 57 -18.24 14.29 12.52
N GLY A 58 -18.82 15.41 12.95
CA GLY A 58 -19.94 16.06 12.29
C GLY A 58 -19.57 16.64 10.92
N LYS A 59 -20.58 16.90 10.09
CA LYS A 59 -20.42 17.55 8.76
C LYS A 59 -19.59 18.84 8.84
N ASP A 60 -19.76 19.60 9.92
CA ASP A 60 -19.07 20.87 10.15
C ASP A 60 -17.57 20.71 10.36
N THR A 61 -17.12 19.59 10.92
CA THR A 61 -15.70 19.32 11.16
C THR A 61 -14.96 19.07 9.85
N PHE A 62 -15.63 18.44 8.87
CA PHE A 62 -15.05 18.20 7.54
C PHE A 62 -14.85 19.47 6.72
N LEU A 63 -15.68 20.49 6.95
CA LEU A 63 -15.68 21.77 6.22
C LEU A 63 -14.75 22.84 6.83
N ARG A 64 -14.29 22.66 8.08
CA ARG A 64 -13.55 23.67 8.87
C ARG A 64 -12.02 23.65 8.73
N SER A 65 -11.47 23.25 7.58
CA SER A 65 -10.04 23.43 7.33
C SER A 65 -9.72 24.88 6.90
N ARG A 66 -9.84 25.85 7.81
CA ARG A 66 -9.29 27.20 7.62
C ARG A 66 -7.80 27.19 8.03
N GLY A 67 -6.91 27.10 7.05
CA GLY A 67 -5.49 27.35 7.27
C GLY A 67 -5.21 28.85 7.44
N PRO A 68 -4.13 29.25 8.12
CA PRO A 68 -3.74 30.65 8.22
C PRO A 68 -3.53 31.25 6.82
N ALA A 69 -3.99 32.49 6.62
CA ALA A 69 -4.01 33.19 5.34
C ALA A 69 -2.62 33.34 4.68
N SER A 70 -1.53 33.17 5.45
CA SER A 70 -0.14 33.19 4.98
C SER A 70 0.29 31.90 4.26
N THR A 71 -0.48 30.81 4.37
CA THR A 71 -0.18 29.58 3.64
C THR A 71 -0.68 29.69 2.20
N LYS A 72 0.17 30.19 1.29
CA LYS A 72 -0.07 30.05 -0.15
C LYS A 72 -0.26 28.55 -0.43
N LYS A 73 -1.50 28.13 -0.76
CA LYS A 73 -1.77 26.75 -1.19
C LYS A 73 -0.86 26.44 -2.37
N LYS A 74 0.18 25.63 -2.12
CA LYS A 74 1.12 25.20 -3.15
C LYS A 74 0.29 24.46 -4.19
N LYS A 75 0.10 25.04 -5.38
CA LYS A 75 -0.73 24.41 -6.42
C LYS A 75 -0.22 22.99 -6.66
N LEU A 76 -1.11 22.01 -6.54
CA LEU A 76 -0.80 20.64 -6.94
C LEU A 76 -0.39 20.69 -8.42
N GLY A 77 0.86 20.33 -8.69
CA GLY A 77 1.45 20.53 -10.01
C GLY A 77 0.74 19.68 -11.04
N ASN A 78 0.62 20.20 -12.27
CA ASN A 78 -0.05 19.52 -13.39
C ASN A 78 0.43 18.08 -13.60
N TYR A 79 1.71 17.80 -13.29
CA TYR A 79 2.28 16.45 -13.31
C TYR A 79 1.44 15.40 -12.57
N PHE A 80 0.92 15.72 -11.37
CA PHE A 80 0.16 14.78 -10.56
C PHE A 80 -1.27 14.58 -11.06
N LEU A 81 -1.85 15.65 -11.61
CA LEU A 81 -3.22 15.66 -12.10
C LEU A 81 -3.35 14.99 -13.47
N ASN A 82 -2.28 14.99 -14.25
CA ASN A 82 -2.26 14.44 -15.61
C ASN A 82 -1.90 12.95 -15.67
N GLN A 83 -1.66 12.30 -14.52
CA GLN A 83 -1.43 10.84 -14.48
C GLN A 83 -2.74 10.08 -14.77
N SER A 84 -2.67 8.94 -15.44
CA SER A 84 -3.82 8.02 -15.51
C SER A 84 -4.21 7.50 -14.13
N ASN A 85 -5.45 7.02 -13.94
CA ASN A 85 -5.90 6.47 -12.65
C ASN A 85 -4.98 5.36 -12.17
N LYS A 86 -4.65 4.45 -13.08
CA LYS A 86 -3.74 3.34 -12.87
C LYS A 86 -2.34 3.78 -12.42
N ARG A 87 -1.72 4.75 -13.11
CA ARG A 87 -0.39 5.28 -12.70
C ARG A 87 -0.46 5.99 -11.35
N LEU A 88 -1.51 6.79 -11.14
CA LEU A 88 -1.70 7.51 -9.89
C LEU A 88 -1.90 6.55 -8.71
N TYR A 89 -2.68 5.49 -8.90
CA TYR A 89 -2.89 4.42 -7.92
C TYR A 89 -1.57 3.74 -7.55
N PHE A 90 -0.83 3.25 -8.55
CA PHE A 90 0.47 2.60 -8.33
C PHE A 90 1.45 3.50 -7.58
N LEU A 91 1.62 4.76 -8.02
CA LEU A 91 2.57 5.69 -7.39
C LEU A 91 2.14 6.08 -5.97
N SER A 92 0.84 6.20 -5.70
CA SER A 92 0.31 6.44 -4.36
C SER A 92 0.57 5.24 -3.46
N LEU A 93 0.24 4.03 -3.90
CA LEU A 93 0.45 2.80 -3.13
C LEU A 93 1.94 2.55 -2.86
N TYR A 94 2.80 2.74 -3.86
CA TYR A 94 4.25 2.61 -3.71
C TYR A 94 4.79 3.62 -2.69
N GLN A 95 4.36 4.89 -2.78
CA GLN A 95 4.74 5.90 -1.80
C GLN A 95 4.29 5.51 -0.39
N GLN A 96 3.05 5.07 -0.23
CA GLN A 96 2.51 4.65 1.07
C GLN A 96 3.24 3.44 1.65
N TYR A 97 3.54 2.43 0.82
CA TYR A 97 4.34 1.28 1.22
C TYR A 97 5.71 1.71 1.75
N THR A 98 6.39 2.61 1.03
CA THR A 98 7.71 3.09 1.45
C THR A 98 7.67 3.97 2.71
N GLU A 99 6.56 4.68 2.96
CA GLU A 99 6.36 5.40 4.22
C GLU A 99 6.06 4.42 5.37
N LEU A 100 5.21 3.41 5.16
CA LEU A 100 4.89 2.40 6.17
C LEU A 100 6.10 1.57 6.58
N LYS A 101 7.00 1.24 5.64
CA LYS A 101 8.25 0.51 5.89
C LYS A 101 9.13 1.19 6.95
N LYS A 102 9.01 2.51 7.16
CA LYS A 102 9.78 3.26 8.17
C LYS A 102 9.37 2.95 9.61
N TYR A 103 8.19 2.38 9.80
CA TYR A 103 7.64 2.05 11.13
C TYR A 103 7.89 0.60 11.54
N HIS A 104 8.53 -0.18 10.67
CA HIS A 104 8.90 -1.56 10.94
C HIS A 104 10.43 -1.65 11.05
N GLN A 105 10.96 -2.32 12.08
CA GLN A 105 12.40 -2.33 12.37
C GLN A 105 13.21 -3.23 11.43
N SER A 106 12.65 -3.64 10.31
CA SER A 106 13.16 -4.78 9.58
C SER A 106 13.88 -4.41 8.30
N GLU A 107 15.13 -4.89 8.19
CA GLU A 107 15.86 -5.10 6.94
C GLU A 107 15.12 -6.05 5.98
N VAL A 108 14.05 -6.73 6.42
CA VAL A 108 13.34 -7.80 5.68
C VAL A 108 12.25 -7.28 4.75
N ALA A 109 11.78 -6.03 4.87
CA ALA A 109 10.72 -5.53 3.99
C ALA A 109 11.22 -5.40 2.53
N PRO A 110 10.70 -6.20 1.58
CA PRO A 110 11.28 -6.32 0.24
C PRO A 110 11.14 -5.03 -0.57
N GLU A 111 12.06 -4.82 -1.52
CA GLU A 111 12.07 -3.65 -2.38
C GLU A 111 11.56 -3.98 -3.78
N ILE A 112 10.83 -3.04 -4.38
CA ILE A 112 10.36 -3.15 -5.76
C ILE A 112 11.36 -2.44 -6.65
N ASN A 113 12.30 -3.19 -7.20
CA ASN A 113 13.37 -2.65 -8.04
C ASN A 113 13.01 -2.63 -9.52
N ILE A 114 12.23 -3.61 -9.96
CA ILE A 114 11.83 -3.80 -11.34
C ILE A 114 10.31 -3.85 -11.38
N CYS A 115 9.72 -3.08 -12.28
CA CYS A 115 8.26 -2.99 -12.41
C CYS A 115 7.89 -2.78 -13.88
N PRO A 116 7.80 -3.85 -14.69
CA PRO A 116 7.63 -3.73 -16.15
C PRO A 116 6.44 -2.85 -16.56
N SER A 117 5.27 -3.04 -15.95
CA SER A 117 4.06 -2.26 -16.28
C SER A 117 4.16 -0.77 -15.92
N PHE A 118 5.06 -0.39 -15.01
CA PHE A 118 5.20 0.98 -14.51
C PHE A 118 6.66 1.49 -14.51
N HIS A 119 7.53 0.91 -15.33
CA HIS A 119 8.99 1.12 -15.23
C HIS A 119 9.36 2.61 -15.28
N SER A 120 8.92 3.33 -16.31
CA SER A 120 9.18 4.76 -16.47
C SER A 120 8.60 5.61 -15.34
N SER A 121 7.44 5.21 -14.80
CA SER A 121 6.80 5.91 -13.68
C SER A 121 7.60 5.71 -12.38
N LEU A 122 8.10 4.50 -12.14
CA LEU A 122 8.90 4.16 -10.98
C LEU A 122 10.28 4.84 -11.03
N VAL A 123 10.96 4.79 -12.19
CA VAL A 123 12.25 5.46 -12.40
C VAL A 123 12.10 6.97 -12.18
N GLY A 124 11.15 7.61 -12.86
CA GLY A 124 10.92 9.05 -12.71
C GLY A 124 10.50 9.47 -11.30
N HIS A 125 9.80 8.59 -10.55
CA HIS A 125 9.54 8.82 -9.14
C HIS A 125 10.83 8.80 -8.30
N ARG A 126 11.68 7.79 -8.49
CA ARG A 126 12.94 7.62 -7.75
C ARG A 126 13.93 8.75 -8.03
N GLU A 127 14.05 9.19 -9.28
CA GLU A 127 14.90 10.33 -9.65
C GLU A 127 14.45 11.62 -8.95
N LYS A 128 13.13 11.83 -8.84
CA LYS A 128 12.56 13.07 -8.31
C LYS A 128 12.52 13.13 -6.78
N TYR A 129 12.31 11.98 -6.12
CA TYR A 129 12.07 11.92 -4.67
C TYR A 129 13.12 11.13 -3.90
N GLY A 130 14.04 10.46 -4.59
CA GLY A 130 15.03 9.56 -4.00
C GLY A 130 14.41 8.26 -3.47
N THR A 131 15.26 7.39 -2.93
CA THR A 131 14.82 6.24 -2.13
C THR A 131 14.67 6.67 -0.67
N PRO A 132 13.52 6.41 -0.02
CA PRO A 132 13.35 6.74 1.38
C PRO A 132 14.31 5.89 2.23
N LYS A 133 15.15 6.57 3.02
CA LYS A 133 16.04 5.92 3.98
C LYS A 133 15.23 5.29 5.11
N ALA A 134 15.62 4.10 5.55
CA ALA A 134 15.05 3.45 6.72
C ALA A 134 15.18 4.36 7.94
N SER A 135 14.11 4.46 8.74
CA SER A 135 14.16 5.14 10.02
C SER A 135 14.89 4.22 11.00
N LYS A 136 15.93 4.73 11.66
CA LYS A 136 16.62 4.01 12.75
C LYS A 136 15.87 4.10 14.09
N ASN A 137 14.80 4.88 14.14
CA ASN A 137 14.08 5.10 15.39
C ASN A 137 13.05 3.99 15.59
N PRO A 138 13.06 3.29 16.73
CA PRO A 138 12.07 2.27 17.03
C PRO A 138 10.68 2.90 17.07
N LEU A 139 9.69 2.09 16.71
CA LEU A 139 8.30 2.48 16.74
C LEU A 139 7.87 2.74 18.20
N VAL A 140 7.79 4.01 18.58
CA VAL A 140 7.19 4.42 19.86
C VAL A 140 5.73 4.74 19.61
N VAL A 141 4.85 3.74 19.73
CA VAL A 141 3.40 4.01 19.78
C VAL A 141 2.93 3.94 21.23
N GLY A 142 2.50 5.09 21.75
CA GLY A 142 1.74 5.13 23.00
C GLY A 142 0.29 4.81 22.70
N PHE A 143 -0.21 3.69 23.20
CA PHE A 143 -1.64 3.37 23.22
C PHE A 143 -2.16 3.47 24.65
N PRO A 144 -3.45 3.76 24.85
CA PRO A 144 -4.07 3.55 26.15
C PRO A 144 -3.88 2.08 26.56
N GLU A 145 -3.15 1.85 27.66
CA GLU A 145 -2.91 0.50 28.17
C GLU A 145 -4.19 -0.05 28.83
N GLY A 146 -4.50 -1.33 28.58
CA GLY A 146 -5.55 -2.06 29.30
C GLY A 146 -6.72 -2.58 28.43
N PRO A 147 -7.23 -3.80 28.68
CA PRO A 147 -8.37 -4.36 27.93
C PRO A 147 -9.66 -3.52 27.99
N GLN A 148 -9.88 -2.85 29.12
CA GLN A 148 -11.07 -2.05 29.38
C GLN A 148 -11.07 -0.71 28.63
N SER A 149 -9.93 -0.26 28.11
CA SER A 149 -9.81 1.02 27.42
C SER A 149 -10.12 0.92 25.92
N ILE A 150 -10.08 -0.28 25.32
CA ILE A 150 -10.26 -0.45 23.87
C ILE A 150 -11.76 -0.56 23.52
N ASN A 151 -12.45 0.57 23.51
CA ASN A 151 -13.82 0.68 22.99
C ASN A 151 -13.82 1.03 21.48
N THR A 152 -15.00 1.19 20.89
CA THR A 152 -15.17 1.56 19.47
C THR A 152 -14.56 2.91 19.13
N GLU A 153 -14.55 3.86 20.06
CA GLU A 153 -13.95 5.19 19.87
C GLU A 153 -12.43 5.11 19.80
N VAL A 154 -11.80 4.34 20.70
CA VAL A 154 -10.36 4.09 20.69
C VAL A 154 -9.96 3.38 19.39
N LEU A 155 -10.73 2.38 18.94
CA LEU A 155 -10.44 1.74 17.65
C LEU A 155 -10.53 2.70 16.45
N ALA A 156 -11.39 3.70 16.51
CA ALA A 156 -11.47 4.73 15.47
C ALA A 156 -10.31 5.74 15.54
N LEU A 157 -9.74 5.97 16.72
CA LEU A 157 -8.59 6.85 16.91
C LEU A 157 -7.25 6.17 16.58
N TYR A 158 -7.16 4.86 16.75
CA TYR A 158 -5.94 4.07 16.58
C TYR A 158 -6.15 3.00 15.49
N PRO A 159 -6.21 3.37 14.20
CA PRO A 159 -6.46 2.44 13.09
C PRO A 159 -5.48 1.26 13.02
N GLU A 160 -4.26 1.44 13.53
CA GLU A 160 -3.23 0.42 13.63
C GLU A 160 -3.61 -0.75 14.56
N LEU A 161 -4.57 -0.55 15.47
CA LEU A 161 -5.16 -1.64 16.27
C LEU A 161 -6.09 -2.54 15.45
N SER A 162 -6.53 -2.10 14.27
CA SER A 162 -7.39 -2.89 13.37
C SER A 162 -6.59 -3.77 12.41
N LEU A 163 -5.25 -3.78 12.52
CA LEU A 163 -4.40 -4.58 11.64
C LEU A 163 -4.59 -6.08 11.90
N PRO A 164 -4.75 -6.90 10.86
CA PRO A 164 -4.82 -8.34 10.99
C PRO A 164 -3.45 -8.92 11.33
N LEU A 165 -3.44 -10.02 12.10
CA LEU A 165 -2.23 -10.76 12.42
C LEU A 165 -1.98 -11.96 11.48
N SER A 166 -2.84 -12.14 10.48
CA SER A 166 -2.78 -13.23 9.50
C SER A 166 -2.86 -12.69 8.06
N VAL A 167 -2.21 -13.41 7.14
CA VAL A 167 -2.26 -13.09 5.72
C VAL A 167 -3.64 -13.40 5.14
N GLU A 168 -4.23 -14.52 5.54
CA GLU A 168 -5.45 -15.07 4.91
C GLU A 168 -6.73 -14.50 5.51
N THR A 169 -6.71 -14.16 6.80
CA THR A 169 -7.90 -13.76 7.56
C THR A 169 -7.81 -12.32 8.05
N GLN A 170 -8.97 -11.65 8.19
CA GLN A 170 -9.05 -10.31 8.79
C GLN A 170 -8.93 -10.33 10.33
N HIS A 171 -9.19 -11.50 10.95
CA HIS A 171 -9.09 -11.72 12.38
C HIS A 171 -8.11 -12.87 12.69
N PRO A 172 -7.47 -12.86 13.87
CA PRO A 172 -7.55 -11.82 14.90
C PRO A 172 -6.82 -10.53 14.50
N THR A 173 -7.33 -9.40 15.00
CA THR A 173 -6.66 -8.10 14.89
C THR A 173 -5.73 -7.86 16.08
N VAL A 174 -4.86 -6.85 15.97
CA VAL A 174 -4.04 -6.36 17.10
C VAL A 174 -4.93 -6.04 18.31
N ALA A 175 -6.08 -5.40 18.10
CA ALA A 175 -7.04 -5.12 19.16
C ALA A 175 -7.59 -6.38 19.83
N ASP A 176 -7.93 -7.42 19.05
CA ASP A 176 -8.51 -8.66 19.57
C ASP A 176 -7.54 -9.36 20.54
N ILE A 177 -6.25 -9.38 20.19
CA ILE A 177 -5.22 -9.98 21.05
C ILE A 177 -5.00 -9.13 22.31
N ILE A 178 -4.92 -7.80 22.19
CA ILE A 178 -4.69 -6.91 23.34
C ILE A 178 -5.90 -6.93 24.31
N LYS A 179 -7.13 -6.95 23.78
CA LYS A 179 -8.37 -7.07 24.59
C LYS A 179 -8.49 -8.41 25.27
N GLY A 180 -8.23 -9.49 24.54
CA GLY A 180 -8.64 -10.84 24.95
C GLY A 180 -7.88 -11.40 26.15
N LYS A 181 -6.76 -10.82 26.59
CA LYS A 181 -5.76 -11.50 27.45
C LYS A 181 -5.31 -12.88 26.92
N ILE A 182 -5.67 -13.25 25.68
CA ILE A 182 -5.55 -14.62 25.16
C ILE A 182 -4.09 -15.08 25.09
N THR A 183 -3.11 -14.17 25.02
CA THR A 183 -1.69 -14.53 25.11
C THR A 183 -0.82 -13.43 25.72
N ASN A 184 -1.09 -13.02 26.96
CA ASN A 184 0.02 -12.59 27.84
C ASN A 184 0.67 -13.80 28.55
N LYS A 185 0.35 -15.04 28.13
CA LYS A 185 1.09 -16.25 28.49
C LYS A 185 2.43 -16.37 27.73
N ASP A 186 2.54 -15.75 26.55
CA ASP A 186 3.76 -15.76 25.73
C ASP A 186 4.74 -14.61 26.06
N GLY A 187 4.38 -13.71 26.98
CA GLY A 187 5.21 -12.57 27.39
C GLY A 187 5.41 -11.48 26.33
N ARG A 188 4.64 -11.48 25.23
CA ARG A 188 4.78 -10.50 24.15
C ARG A 188 4.17 -9.14 24.52
N THR A 189 4.88 -8.06 24.21
CA THR A 189 4.40 -6.69 24.46
C THR A 189 3.42 -6.24 23.36
N SER A 190 2.56 -5.27 23.66
CA SER A 190 1.66 -4.65 22.67
C SER A 190 2.41 -4.11 21.45
N ALA A 191 3.64 -3.63 21.65
CA ALA A 191 4.52 -3.17 20.58
C ALA A 191 4.91 -4.31 19.62
N GLN A 192 5.23 -5.49 20.15
CA GLN A 192 5.56 -6.67 19.33
C GLN A 192 4.35 -7.20 18.55
N ILE A 193 3.16 -7.16 19.16
CA ILE A 193 1.91 -7.55 18.48
C ILE A 193 1.61 -6.58 17.34
N LEU A 194 1.73 -5.27 17.58
CA LEU A 194 1.56 -4.26 16.54
C LEU A 194 2.58 -4.42 15.43
N GLU A 195 3.85 -4.65 15.78
CA GLU A 195 4.91 -4.86 14.80
C GLU A 195 4.57 -6.05 13.89
N LYS A 196 4.02 -7.14 14.46
CA LYS A 196 3.56 -8.28 13.65
C LYS A 196 2.41 -7.92 12.71
N GLY A 197 1.44 -7.15 13.19
CA GLY A 197 0.34 -6.66 12.35
C GLY A 197 0.82 -5.76 11.21
N LEU A 198 1.80 -4.91 11.47
CA LEU A 198 2.45 -4.08 10.44
C LEU A 198 3.23 -4.91 9.44
N GLU A 199 3.97 -5.93 9.88
CA GLU A 199 4.70 -6.86 9.01
C GLU A 199 3.73 -7.56 8.03
N VAL A 200 2.63 -8.10 8.54
CA VAL A 200 1.58 -8.75 7.73
C VAL A 200 0.99 -7.76 6.71
N HIS A 201 0.65 -6.55 7.15
CA HIS A 201 0.08 -5.52 6.28
C HIS A 201 1.06 -5.04 5.19
N LEU A 202 2.34 -4.88 5.54
CA LEU A 202 3.40 -4.56 4.60
C LEU A 202 3.58 -5.68 3.56
N GLY A 203 3.52 -6.94 4.00
CA GLY A 203 3.56 -8.11 3.13
C GLY A 203 2.43 -8.10 2.09
N LYS A 204 1.18 -7.85 2.51
CA LYS A 204 0.03 -7.74 1.59
C LYS A 204 0.18 -6.55 0.63
N THR A 205 0.59 -5.39 1.14
CA THR A 205 0.81 -4.20 0.31
C THR A 205 1.89 -4.44 -0.74
N TYR A 206 2.97 -5.15 -0.37
CA TYR A 206 4.01 -5.54 -1.31
C TYR A 206 3.52 -6.53 -2.36
N GLN A 207 2.73 -7.54 -1.97
CA GLN A 207 2.12 -8.49 -2.91
C GLN A 207 1.25 -7.78 -3.95
N GLU A 208 0.43 -6.83 -3.51
CA GLU A 208 -0.37 -6.00 -4.41
C GLU A 208 0.50 -5.17 -5.37
N LEU A 209 1.57 -4.55 -4.87
CA LEU A 209 2.49 -3.81 -5.70
C LEU A 209 3.21 -4.71 -6.72
N ASN A 210 3.58 -5.94 -6.33
CA ASN A 210 4.17 -6.90 -7.24
C ASN A 210 3.19 -7.33 -8.34
N GLU A 211 1.93 -7.60 -7.95
CA GLU A 211 0.84 -7.89 -8.90
C GLU A 211 0.65 -6.74 -9.90
N LEU A 212 0.62 -5.50 -9.42
CA LEU A 212 0.57 -4.30 -10.27
C LEU A 212 1.80 -4.21 -11.20
N CYS A 213 2.98 -4.59 -10.73
CA CYS A 213 4.19 -4.56 -11.55
C CYS A 213 4.20 -5.60 -12.67
N GLU A 214 3.65 -6.79 -12.41
CA GLU A 214 3.57 -7.88 -13.37
C GLU A 214 2.41 -7.71 -14.37
N HIS A 215 1.23 -7.31 -13.89
CA HIS A 215 -0.01 -7.32 -14.67
C HIS A 215 -0.52 -5.92 -15.01
N GLY A 216 -0.01 -4.88 -14.35
CA GLY A 216 -0.50 -3.50 -14.51
C GLY A 216 -1.85 -3.23 -13.83
N THR A 217 -2.42 -4.20 -13.10
CA THR A 217 -3.70 -4.11 -12.38
C THR A 217 -3.66 -4.98 -11.13
N SER A 218 -4.56 -4.70 -10.19
CA SER A 218 -4.86 -5.53 -9.01
C SER A 218 -6.37 -5.49 -8.73
N ASP A 219 -6.89 -6.44 -7.97
CA ASP A 219 -8.30 -6.40 -7.53
C ASP A 219 -8.63 -5.10 -6.78
N ASN A 220 -7.72 -4.65 -5.91
CA ASN A 220 -7.86 -3.40 -5.17
C ASN A 220 -7.78 -2.15 -6.07
N TYR A 221 -7.08 -2.22 -7.21
CA TYR A 221 -7.14 -1.17 -8.23
C TYR A 221 -8.54 -1.09 -8.85
N TYR A 222 -9.17 -2.22 -9.16
CA TYR A 222 -10.54 -2.22 -9.70
C TYR A 222 -11.57 -1.74 -8.67
N ILE A 223 -11.40 -2.08 -7.38
CA ILE A 223 -12.22 -1.52 -6.30
C ILE A 223 -12.08 0.01 -6.28
N TYR A 224 -10.86 0.54 -6.40
CA TYR A 224 -10.63 1.98 -6.49
C TYR A 224 -11.27 2.62 -7.73
N GLU A 225 -11.16 1.99 -8.90
CA GLU A 225 -11.77 2.49 -10.14
C GLU A 225 -13.31 2.50 -10.04
N ASN A 226 -13.89 1.43 -9.51
CA ASN A 226 -15.31 1.34 -9.23
C ASN A 226 -15.77 2.40 -8.23
N LEU A 227 -14.96 2.69 -7.20
CA LEU A 227 -15.25 3.77 -6.25
C LEU A 227 -15.28 5.15 -6.94
N ILE A 228 -14.36 5.42 -7.86
CA ILE A 228 -14.40 6.68 -8.65
C ILE A 228 -15.72 6.81 -9.39
N VAL A 229 -16.15 5.75 -10.07
CA VAL A 229 -17.41 5.75 -10.83
C VAL A 229 -18.60 5.90 -9.88
N TYR A 230 -18.59 5.17 -8.77
CA TYR A 230 -19.65 5.20 -7.75
C TYR A 230 -19.84 6.62 -7.21
N ILE A 231 -18.79 7.30 -6.76
CA ILE A 231 -18.87 8.66 -6.20
C ILE A 231 -19.37 9.66 -7.24
N LYS A 232 -18.94 9.53 -8.51
CA LYS A 232 -19.40 10.42 -9.59
C LYS A 232 -20.90 10.27 -9.88
N ARG A 233 -21.44 9.06 -9.72
CA ARG A 233 -22.87 8.78 -9.95
C ARG A 233 -23.74 9.14 -8.74
N HIS A 234 -23.18 9.04 -7.53
CA HIS A 234 -23.88 9.24 -6.27
C HIS A 234 -23.55 10.59 -5.65
N LYS A 235 -24.33 11.62 -6.00
CA LYS A 235 -24.15 13.00 -5.50
C LYS A 235 -24.32 13.13 -3.98
N ASP A 236 -24.96 12.16 -3.34
CA ASP A 236 -25.11 12.02 -1.90
C ASP A 236 -23.84 11.51 -1.20
N PHE A 237 -22.80 11.14 -1.95
CA PHE A 237 -21.48 10.83 -1.40
C PHE A 237 -20.76 12.11 -0.94
N VAL A 238 -21.24 12.66 0.17
CA VAL A 238 -20.72 13.87 0.81
C VAL A 238 -19.91 13.52 2.06
N ALA A 239 -19.25 14.52 2.65
CA ALA A 239 -18.50 14.34 3.88
C ALA A 239 -19.39 13.81 5.02
N SER A 240 -19.18 12.55 5.40
CA SER A 240 -19.95 11.86 6.44
C SER A 240 -19.16 10.66 6.97
N GLY A 241 -19.53 10.16 8.16
CA GLY A 241 -18.97 8.93 8.70
C GLY A 241 -19.19 7.71 7.78
N LYS A 242 -20.36 7.61 7.14
CA LYS A 242 -20.68 6.53 6.19
C LYS A 242 -19.78 6.58 4.95
N SER A 243 -19.61 7.78 4.37
CA SER A 243 -18.74 7.98 3.21
C SER A 243 -17.29 7.70 3.57
N MET A 244 -16.81 8.18 4.72
CA MET A 244 -15.46 7.89 5.21
C MET A 244 -15.25 6.40 5.44
N LYS A 245 -16.23 5.69 6.04
CA LYS A 245 -16.19 4.24 6.20
C LYS A 245 -16.07 3.53 4.85
N THR A 246 -16.71 4.06 3.81
CA THR A 246 -16.59 3.54 2.44
C THR A 246 -15.20 3.78 1.86
N LEU A 247 -14.62 4.97 2.06
CA LEU A 247 -13.26 5.28 1.61
C LEU A 247 -12.23 4.34 2.28
N LEU A 248 -12.32 4.16 3.60
CA LEU A 248 -11.38 3.35 4.39
C LEU A 248 -11.40 1.85 4.05
N LYS A 249 -12.41 1.36 3.32
CA LYS A 249 -12.41 0.01 2.75
C LYS A 249 -11.44 -0.18 1.58
N THR A 250 -10.81 0.90 1.10
CA THR A 250 -9.82 0.85 0.03
C THR A 250 -8.40 0.90 0.60
N THR A 251 -7.47 0.20 -0.05
CA THR A 251 -6.05 0.14 0.36
C THR A 251 -5.46 1.53 0.54
N LEU A 252 -5.70 2.45 -0.41
CA LEU A 252 -5.10 3.79 -0.38
C LEU A 252 -5.54 4.58 0.85
N PHE A 253 -6.84 4.61 1.18
CA PHE A 253 -7.31 5.39 2.33
C PHE A 253 -7.05 4.70 3.66
N SER A 254 -7.05 3.37 3.70
CA SER A 254 -6.60 2.61 4.88
C SER A 254 -5.13 2.92 5.19
N ASN A 255 -4.26 2.88 4.19
CA ASN A 255 -2.85 3.23 4.33
C ASN A 255 -2.67 4.70 4.74
N MET A 256 -3.46 5.63 4.18
CA MET A 256 -3.46 7.02 4.64
C MET A 256 -3.80 7.10 6.14
N ALA A 257 -4.80 6.36 6.62
CA ALA A 257 -5.17 6.34 8.03
C ALA A 257 -4.01 5.83 8.91
N LEU A 258 -3.39 4.71 8.52
CA LEU A 258 -2.25 4.12 9.22
C LEU A 258 -1.06 5.08 9.26
N ILE A 259 -0.65 5.65 8.12
CA ILE A 259 0.50 6.57 8.05
C ILE A 259 0.25 7.83 8.87
N ASN A 260 -0.96 8.41 8.80
CA ASN A 260 -1.29 9.59 9.61
C ASN A 260 -1.29 9.28 11.10
N SER A 261 -1.71 8.07 11.46
CA SER A 261 -1.72 7.58 12.84
C SER A 261 -0.30 7.38 13.38
N LEU A 262 0.55 6.64 12.66
CA LEU A 262 1.91 6.29 13.07
C LEU A 262 2.88 7.49 12.96
N GLY A 263 2.64 8.41 12.02
CA GLY A 263 3.47 9.60 11.74
C GLY A 263 3.35 10.75 12.75
N SER A 264 3.23 10.44 14.04
CA SER A 264 3.05 11.43 15.11
C SER A 264 4.34 11.78 15.88
N SER A 265 5.52 11.36 15.41
CA SER A 265 6.79 11.70 16.06
C SER A 265 7.15 13.19 15.96
N LYS A 266 7.48 13.77 17.12
CA LYS A 266 7.71 15.18 17.51
C LYS A 266 8.88 15.92 16.79
N GLY A 267 8.99 15.83 15.47
CA GLY A 267 9.95 16.65 14.71
C GLY A 267 9.28 17.89 14.11
N ARG A 268 9.43 19.07 14.73
CA ARG A 268 9.26 20.34 14.01
C ARG A 268 10.41 20.47 13.01
N GLY A 269 10.30 19.80 11.87
CA GLY A 269 11.20 20.05 10.74
C GLY A 269 10.96 21.46 10.20
N PRO A 270 11.99 22.13 9.66
CA PRO A 270 11.82 23.45 9.06
C PRO A 270 10.77 23.42 7.94
N ALA A 271 9.84 24.39 7.97
CA ALA A 271 8.72 24.48 7.03
C ALA A 271 9.13 24.57 5.55
N SER A 272 10.40 24.89 5.28
CA SER A 272 11.01 24.97 3.94
C SER A 272 11.21 23.60 3.26
N ASN A 273 11.23 22.49 4.01
CA ASN A 273 11.20 21.13 3.44
C ASN A 273 9.77 20.62 3.19
N GLY A 274 8.78 21.52 3.19
CA GLY A 274 7.36 21.23 3.15
C GLY A 274 6.88 20.38 1.95
N ASN A 275 6.35 19.20 2.30
CA ASN A 275 5.28 18.49 1.60
C ASN A 275 5.54 18.01 0.16
N SER A 276 6.69 17.36 -0.11
CA SER A 276 6.79 16.50 -1.31
C SER A 276 6.18 15.10 -1.11
N LYS A 277 6.02 14.63 0.14
CA LYS A 277 5.75 13.22 0.49
C LYS A 277 4.30 12.74 0.37
N PHE A 278 3.30 13.59 0.13
CA PHE A 278 1.88 13.18 0.10
C PHE A 278 1.11 13.76 -1.10
N ARG A 279 1.83 14.12 -2.17
CA ARG A 279 1.22 14.78 -3.32
C ARG A 279 0.38 13.82 -4.16
N TYR A 280 0.67 12.51 -4.13
CA TYR A 280 -0.19 11.51 -4.78
C TYR A 280 -1.50 11.33 -4.00
N ASP A 281 -1.47 11.35 -2.67
CA ASP A 281 -2.69 11.25 -1.84
C ASP A 281 -3.63 12.46 -2.06
N GLU A 282 -3.07 13.68 -2.15
CA GLU A 282 -3.84 14.87 -2.51
C GLU A 282 -4.46 14.75 -3.91
N ALA A 283 -3.71 14.21 -4.87
CA ALA A 283 -4.20 13.97 -6.23
C ALA A 283 -5.31 12.90 -6.26
N ILE A 284 -5.18 11.82 -5.49
CA ILE A 284 -6.21 10.78 -5.32
C ILE A 284 -7.49 11.40 -4.76
N GLN A 285 -7.39 12.16 -3.66
CA GLN A 285 -8.54 12.80 -3.02
C GLN A 285 -9.21 13.80 -3.96
N LYS A 286 -8.43 14.63 -4.66
CA LYS A 286 -8.97 15.59 -5.64
C LYS A 286 -9.65 14.87 -6.81
N ARG A 287 -9.09 13.76 -7.29
CA ARG A 287 -9.66 12.99 -8.40
C ARG A 287 -10.98 12.31 -8.03
N LEU A 288 -11.08 11.82 -6.80
CA LEU A 288 -12.30 11.25 -6.25
C LEU A 288 -13.34 12.31 -5.85
N GLY A 289 -12.98 13.59 -5.83
CA GLY A 289 -13.88 14.65 -5.35
C GLY A 289 -14.06 14.63 -3.83
N VAL A 290 -13.11 14.08 -3.08
CA VAL A 290 -13.16 13.93 -1.62
C VAL A 290 -12.03 14.68 -0.88
N PRO A 291 -11.72 15.95 -1.22
CA PRO A 291 -10.66 16.70 -0.52
C PRO A 291 -10.92 16.82 0.99
N TRP A 292 -12.19 16.74 1.41
CA TRP A 292 -12.63 16.74 2.80
C TRP A 292 -12.11 15.54 3.61
N ALA A 293 -11.66 14.46 2.97
CA ALA A 293 -11.12 13.29 3.67
C ALA A 293 -9.84 13.61 4.44
N SER A 294 -9.02 14.56 3.97
CA SER A 294 -7.83 15.02 4.70
C SER A 294 -8.18 15.63 6.07
N SER A 295 -9.29 16.38 6.16
CA SER A 295 -9.77 16.96 7.42
C SER A 295 -10.04 15.89 8.48
N TYR A 296 -10.57 14.74 8.07
CA TYR A 296 -10.84 13.61 8.99
C TYR A 296 -9.58 13.10 9.68
N PHE A 297 -8.52 12.84 8.90
CA PHE A 297 -7.25 12.37 9.45
C PHE A 297 -6.60 13.41 10.37
N HIS A 298 -6.75 14.70 10.05
CA HIS A 298 -6.28 15.78 10.91
C HIS A 298 -7.01 15.80 12.26
N GLU A 299 -8.34 15.63 12.25
CA GLU A 299 -9.15 15.61 13.46
C GLU A 299 -8.88 14.40 14.36
N ILE A 300 -8.69 13.21 13.78
CA ILE A 300 -8.23 12.04 14.55
C ILE A 300 -6.92 12.35 15.25
N LYS A 301 -5.95 12.90 14.51
CA LYS A 301 -4.62 13.24 15.05
C LYS A 301 -4.71 14.29 16.16
N LYS A 302 -5.63 15.24 16.04
CA LYS A 302 -5.89 16.25 17.08
C LYS A 302 -6.49 15.61 18.33
N LYS A 303 -7.51 14.77 18.19
CA LYS A 303 -8.18 14.09 19.31
C LYS A 303 -7.24 13.17 20.09
N ARG A 304 -6.27 12.52 19.44
CA ARG A 304 -5.26 11.68 20.11
C ARG A 304 -4.27 12.45 21.00
N LYS A 305 -4.15 13.77 20.80
CA LYS A 305 -3.23 14.62 21.58
C LYS A 305 -3.89 15.29 22.78
N GLN A 306 -5.22 15.27 22.84
CA GLN A 306 -6.02 15.78 23.94
C GLN A 306 -6.15 14.68 24.99
#